data_AF-A0A2V7V7B0-F1
#
_entry.id   AF-A0A2V7V7B0-F1
#
_cell.length_a   1.000
_cell.length_b   1.000
_cell.length_c   1.000
_cell.angle_alpha   90.00
_cell.angle_beta   90.00
_cell.angle_gamma   90.00
#
_symmetry.space_group_name_H-M   'P 1'
#
loop_
_entity.id
_entity.type
_entity.pdbx_description
1 polymer ?
#
loop_
_entity_poly.entity_id
_entity_poly.type
_entity_poly.pdbx_seq_one_letter_code
_entity_poly.pdbx_strand_id
1 'polypeptide(L)'
;MRAWLEENGGAAAARLLSVYETAGVERRASVVPIEEVFAPRDFERQNDRYIDIARAAGAETARRALERAELRPADVDLVVSVSCTGFMIPAVDAYVADALGMGPRLARLPITESGCAGGVLALARAGDYL
;
A
#
# COMPACT_ATOMS: atom_id res chain seq x y z
N MET A 1 6.76 13.32 -15.02
CA MET A 1 6.69 12.17 -15.95
C MET A 1 7.03 12.59 -17.37
N ARG A 2 6.22 13.44 -18.04
CA ARG A 2 6.51 13.88 -19.43
C ARG A 2 7.93 14.43 -19.61
N ALA A 3 8.25 15.52 -18.91
CA ALA A 3 9.56 16.16 -18.99
C ALA A 3 10.71 15.18 -18.75
N TRP A 4 10.57 14.32 -17.73
CA TRP A 4 11.56 13.29 -17.42
C TRP A 4 11.75 12.28 -18.59
N LEU A 5 10.67 11.83 -19.23
CA LEU A 5 10.75 10.90 -20.36
C LEU A 5 11.29 11.55 -21.63
N GLU A 6 11.01 12.82 -21.86
CA GLU A 6 11.57 13.58 -22.99
C GLU A 6 13.10 13.73 -22.85
N GLU A 7 13.58 13.93 -21.63
CA GLU A 7 15.00 14.06 -21.31
C GLU A 7 15.73 12.71 -21.20
N ASN A 8 15.11 11.70 -20.59
CA ASN A 8 15.78 10.45 -20.18
C ASN A 8 15.28 9.19 -20.92
N GLY A 9 14.19 9.27 -21.68
CA GLY A 9 13.50 8.11 -22.24
C GLY A 9 14.11 7.54 -23.53
N GLY A 10 15.10 8.23 -24.12
CA GLY A 10 15.79 7.81 -25.34
C GLY A 10 14.84 7.41 -26.48
N ALA A 11 15.20 6.36 -27.22
CA ALA A 11 14.38 5.86 -28.35
C ALA A 11 12.98 5.35 -27.94
N ALA A 12 12.77 5.01 -26.66
CA ALA A 12 11.49 4.52 -26.15
C ALA A 12 10.54 5.63 -25.68
N ALA A 13 11.01 6.88 -25.56
CA ALA A 13 10.28 8.00 -24.97
C ALA A 13 8.90 8.21 -25.63
N ALA A 14 8.86 8.31 -26.96
CA ALA A 14 7.63 8.55 -27.71
C ALA A 14 6.57 7.45 -27.46
N ARG A 15 7.00 6.18 -27.43
CA ARG A 15 6.11 5.03 -27.17
C ARG A 15 5.61 5.00 -25.73
N LEU A 16 6.45 5.36 -24.77
CA LEU A 16 6.04 5.42 -23.36
C LEU A 16 5.07 6.58 -23.14
N LEU A 17 5.36 7.77 -23.69
CA LEU A 17 4.48 8.93 -23.61
C LEU A 17 3.10 8.65 -24.19
N SER A 18 3.01 7.96 -25.34
CA SER A 18 1.71 7.59 -25.90
C SER A 18 0.89 6.72 -24.95
N VAL A 19 1.51 5.74 -24.28
CA VAL A 19 0.83 4.91 -23.28
C VAL A 19 0.35 5.74 -22.10
N TYR A 20 1.15 6.68 -21.61
CA TYR A 20 0.77 7.54 -20.49
C TYR A 20 -0.37 8.49 -20.85
N GLU A 21 -0.33 9.10 -22.04
CA GLU A 21 -1.36 10.03 -22.52
C GLU A 21 -2.71 9.34 -22.73
N THR A 22 -2.71 8.10 -23.21
CA THR A 22 -3.94 7.34 -23.47
C THR A 22 -4.44 6.55 -22.25
N ALA A 23 -3.72 6.56 -21.13
CA ALA A 23 -4.09 5.79 -19.94
C ALA A 23 -5.32 6.33 -19.20
N GLY A 24 -5.77 7.56 -19.51
CA GLY A 24 -6.88 8.21 -18.79
C GLY A 24 -6.55 8.58 -17.33
N VAL A 25 -5.26 8.64 -16.98
CA VAL A 25 -4.78 8.93 -15.62
C VAL A 25 -4.24 10.36 -15.55
N GLU A 26 -4.95 11.26 -14.87
CA GLU A 26 -4.51 12.66 -14.69
C GLU A 26 -3.31 12.79 -13.74
N ARG A 27 -3.33 12.07 -12.61
CA ARG A 27 -2.28 12.12 -11.59
C ARG A 27 -1.99 10.73 -11.03
N ARG A 28 -0.74 10.52 -10.61
CA ARG A 28 -0.30 9.33 -9.88
C ARG A 28 0.38 9.76 -8.59
N ALA A 29 0.00 9.14 -7.48
CA ALA A 29 0.70 9.31 -6.22
C ALA A 29 1.99 8.48 -6.25
N SER A 30 3.07 9.05 -5.75
CA SER A 30 4.34 8.35 -5.55
C SER A 30 4.93 8.74 -4.22
N VAL A 31 5.50 7.75 -3.54
CA VAL A 31 6.25 7.91 -2.30
C VAL A 31 7.73 8.20 -2.53
N VAL A 32 8.17 8.29 -3.79
CA VAL A 32 9.50 8.80 -4.19
C VAL A 32 9.43 9.73 -5.39
N PRO A 33 10.46 10.57 -5.57
CA PRO A 33 10.66 11.33 -6.79
C PRO A 33 10.80 10.42 -8.03
N ILE A 34 10.58 11.01 -9.21
CA ILE A 34 10.44 10.27 -10.47
C ILE A 34 11.74 9.58 -10.90
N GLU A 35 12.87 10.17 -10.56
CA GLU A 35 14.22 9.67 -10.84
C GLU A 35 14.44 8.32 -10.16
N GLU A 36 13.94 8.16 -8.93
CA GLU A 36 14.03 6.92 -8.18
C GLU A 36 13.05 5.84 -8.67
N VAL A 37 11.94 6.22 -9.32
CA VAL A 37 10.99 5.25 -9.89
C VAL A 37 11.63 4.43 -11.01
N PHE A 38 12.51 5.08 -11.79
CA PHE A 38 13.20 4.52 -12.95
C PHE A 38 14.64 4.08 -12.67
N ALA A 39 15.15 4.32 -11.46
CA ALA A 39 16.44 3.81 -11.04
C ALA A 39 16.45 2.26 -11.02
N PRO A 40 17.62 1.61 -11.22
CA PRO A 40 17.77 0.18 -10.99
C PRO A 40 17.26 -0.21 -9.61
N ARG A 41 16.51 -1.30 -9.54
CA ARG A 41 15.88 -1.75 -8.29
C ARG A 41 16.70 -2.85 -7.66
N ASP A 42 16.96 -2.66 -6.37
CA ASP A 42 17.48 -3.69 -5.47
C ASP A 42 16.36 -4.16 -4.55
N PHE A 43 16.21 -5.47 -4.38
CA PHE A 43 15.09 -6.06 -3.65
C PHE A 43 15.07 -5.62 -2.18
N GLU A 44 16.22 -5.72 -1.50
CA GLU A 44 16.35 -5.37 -0.08
C GLU A 44 15.96 -3.91 0.13
N ARG A 45 16.54 -3.00 -0.66
CA ARG A 45 16.23 -1.57 -0.57
C ARG A 45 14.76 -1.25 -0.87
N GLN A 46 14.14 -1.91 -1.85
CA GLN A 46 12.70 -1.70 -2.11
C GLN A 46 11.85 -2.22 -0.95
N ASN A 47 12.23 -3.33 -0.35
CA ASN A 47 11.47 -3.95 0.73
C ASN A 47 11.59 -3.17 2.04
N ASP A 48 12.77 -2.66 2.38
CA ASP A 48 12.97 -1.78 3.54
C ASP A 48 12.08 -0.55 3.45
N ARG A 49 12.07 0.06 2.27
CA ARG A 49 11.21 1.21 2.02
C ARG A 49 9.72 0.84 2.07
N TYR A 50 9.34 -0.33 1.58
CA TYR A 50 7.98 -0.84 1.74
C TYR A 50 7.61 -0.95 3.22
N ILE A 51 8.49 -1.52 4.06
CA ILE A 51 8.26 -1.68 5.50
C ILE A 51 7.98 -0.32 6.16
N ASP A 52 8.83 0.67 5.92
CA ASP A 52 8.69 2.00 6.52
C ASP A 52 7.36 2.65 6.12
N ILE A 53 7.03 2.61 4.83
CA ILE A 53 5.82 3.24 4.29
C ILE A 53 4.57 2.48 4.75
N ALA A 54 4.57 1.15 4.70
CA ALA A 54 3.42 0.32 5.04
C ALA A 54 3.04 0.51 6.51
N ARG A 55 4.03 0.60 7.42
CA ARG A 55 3.78 0.89 8.83
C ARG A 55 3.11 2.25 9.02
N ALA A 56 3.71 3.31 8.48
CA ALA A 56 3.20 4.68 8.65
C ALA A 56 1.84 4.87 7.99
N ALA A 57 1.69 4.45 6.72
CA ALA A 57 0.45 4.60 5.97
C ALA A 57 -0.66 3.70 6.52
N GLY A 58 -0.33 2.49 6.96
CA GLY A 58 -1.28 1.56 7.57
C GLY A 58 -1.90 2.13 8.85
N ALA A 59 -1.07 2.62 9.78
CA ALA A 59 -1.54 3.19 11.03
C ALA A 59 -2.39 4.44 10.81
N GLU A 60 -1.93 5.33 9.92
CA GLU A 60 -2.65 6.56 9.60
C GLU A 60 -4.00 6.29 8.90
N THR A 61 -4.04 5.32 7.99
CA THR A 61 -5.28 4.94 7.29
C THR A 61 -6.28 4.31 8.26
N ALA A 62 -5.83 3.40 9.13
CA ALA A 62 -6.68 2.79 10.14
C ALA A 62 -7.23 3.82 11.13
N ARG A 63 -6.39 4.75 11.61
CA ARG A 63 -6.82 5.86 12.48
C ARG A 63 -7.93 6.69 11.84
N ARG A 64 -7.74 7.12 10.59
CA ARG A 64 -8.76 7.91 9.85
C ARG A 64 -10.05 7.13 9.61
N ALA A 65 -9.96 5.81 9.38
CA ALA A 65 -11.13 4.97 9.19
C ALA A 65 -11.94 4.85 10.49
N LEU A 66 -11.27 4.63 11.61
CA LEU A 66 -11.88 4.59 12.95
C LEU A 66 -12.55 5.91 13.32
N GLU A 67 -11.86 7.03 13.08
CA GLU A 67 -12.40 8.37 13.32
C GLU A 67 -13.69 8.63 12.53
N ARG A 68 -13.72 8.24 11.25
CA ARG A 68 -14.92 8.38 10.41
C ARG A 68 -16.06 7.46 10.84
N ALA A 69 -15.74 6.32 11.45
CA ALA A 69 -16.71 5.36 11.96
C ALA A 69 -17.14 5.66 13.41
N GLU A 70 -16.53 6.66 14.06
CA GLU A 70 -16.72 6.97 15.49
C GLU A 70 -16.42 5.76 16.42
N LEU A 71 -15.47 4.91 16.02
CA LEU A 71 -15.05 3.73 16.77
C LEU A 71 -13.69 3.95 17.43
N ARG A 72 -13.47 3.32 18.58
CA ARG A 72 -12.15 3.28 19.23
C ARG A 72 -11.37 2.06 18.71
N PRO A 73 -10.03 2.08 18.75
CA PRO A 73 -9.22 0.91 18.37
C PRO A 73 -9.58 -0.37 19.13
N ALA A 74 -10.03 -0.25 20.39
CA ALA A 74 -10.45 -1.37 21.23
C ALA A 74 -11.80 -2.00 20.81
N ASP A 75 -12.57 -1.32 19.95
CA ASP A 75 -13.85 -1.81 19.44
C ASP A 75 -13.68 -2.66 18.16
N VAL A 76 -12.43 -2.91 17.73
CA VAL A 76 -12.10 -3.73 16.55
C VAL A 76 -11.70 -5.14 16.96
N ASP A 77 -12.43 -6.13 16.45
CA ASP A 77 -12.16 -7.56 16.72
C ASP A 77 -11.32 -8.24 15.62
N LEU A 78 -11.26 -7.67 14.41
CA LEU A 78 -10.50 -8.21 13.28
C LEU A 78 -9.81 -7.09 12.47
N VAL A 79 -8.53 -7.27 12.17
CA VAL A 79 -7.81 -6.51 11.14
C VAL A 79 -7.43 -7.44 9.99
N VAL A 80 -7.92 -7.13 8.80
CA VAL A 80 -7.48 -7.77 7.54
C VAL A 80 -6.54 -6.81 6.82
N SER A 81 -5.30 -7.24 6.60
CA SER A 81 -4.32 -6.45 5.84
C SER A 81 -4.00 -7.15 4.52
N VAL A 82 -3.83 -6.36 3.46
CA VAL A 82 -3.52 -6.92 2.14
C VAL A 82 -2.47 -6.07 1.44
N SER A 83 -1.40 -6.72 0.94
CA SER A 83 -0.36 -6.07 0.15
C SER A 83 0.31 -7.06 -0.79
N CYS A 84 0.69 -6.59 -1.99
CA CYS A 84 1.44 -7.37 -2.97
C CYS A 84 2.75 -6.69 -3.41
N THR A 85 3.17 -5.65 -2.68
CA THR A 85 4.29 -4.78 -3.07
C THR A 85 5.53 -4.93 -2.19
N GLY A 86 5.48 -5.80 -1.19
CA GLY A 86 6.62 -6.15 -0.34
C GLY A 86 6.23 -7.16 0.74
N PHE A 87 7.23 -7.56 1.52
CA PHE A 87 7.14 -8.60 2.54
C PHE A 87 7.66 -8.09 3.88
N MET A 88 6.97 -8.43 4.95
CA MET A 88 7.39 -8.03 6.30
C MET A 88 6.92 -9.03 7.35
N ILE A 89 7.78 -9.28 8.34
CA ILE A 89 7.50 -10.16 9.47
C ILE A 89 7.93 -9.43 10.75
N PRO A 90 7.03 -9.19 11.72
CA PRO A 90 5.58 -9.35 11.66
C PRO A 90 4.91 -8.60 10.49
N ALA A 91 3.70 -8.99 10.12
CA ALA A 91 2.95 -8.33 9.03
C ALA A 91 2.45 -6.92 9.42
N VAL A 92 2.01 -6.12 8.45
CA VAL A 92 1.64 -4.70 8.65
C VAL A 92 0.53 -4.52 9.70
N ASP A 93 -0.44 -5.43 9.75
CA ASP A 93 -1.52 -5.48 10.74
C ASP A 93 -1.01 -5.54 12.19
N ALA A 94 0.11 -6.21 12.45
CA ALA A 94 0.70 -6.25 13.78
C ALA A 94 1.21 -4.86 14.21
N TYR A 95 1.85 -4.14 13.29
CA TYR A 95 2.33 -2.77 13.55
C TYR A 95 1.19 -1.77 13.68
N VAL A 96 0.11 -1.92 12.88
CA VAL A 96 -1.09 -1.09 13.02
C VAL A 96 -1.76 -1.33 14.37
N ALA A 97 -1.89 -2.60 14.78
CA ALA A 97 -2.47 -2.96 16.06
C ALA A 97 -1.68 -2.38 17.24
N ASP A 98 -0.36 -2.49 17.20
CA ASP A 98 0.54 -1.92 18.20
C ASP A 98 0.45 -0.39 18.25
N ALA A 99 0.57 0.28 17.09
CA ALA A 99 0.56 1.73 17.00
C ALA A 99 -0.76 2.38 17.46
N LEU A 100 -1.89 1.68 17.31
CA LEU A 100 -3.21 2.17 17.71
C LEU A 100 -3.69 1.62 19.05
N GLY A 101 -2.91 0.77 19.72
CA GLY A 101 -3.31 0.17 21.00
C GLY A 101 -4.57 -0.71 20.88
N MET A 102 -4.67 -1.49 19.81
CA MET A 102 -5.80 -2.42 19.61
C MET A 102 -5.79 -3.54 20.66
N GLY A 103 -6.96 -4.13 20.91
CA GLY A 103 -7.16 -5.06 22.02
C GLY A 103 -6.33 -6.35 21.93
N PRO A 104 -6.00 -7.00 23.07
CA PRO A 104 -5.18 -8.22 23.10
C PRO A 104 -5.86 -9.45 22.49
N ARG A 105 -7.16 -9.39 22.19
CA ARG A 105 -7.93 -10.45 21.54
C ARG A 105 -8.12 -10.22 20.04
N LEU A 106 -7.49 -9.19 19.49
CA LEU A 106 -7.61 -8.84 18.07
C LEU A 106 -7.20 -10.01 17.19
N ALA A 107 -8.12 -10.49 16.35
CA ALA A 107 -7.79 -11.37 15.26
C ALA A 107 -7.08 -10.58 14.15
N ARG A 108 -6.05 -11.18 13.56
CA ARG A 108 -5.29 -10.56 12.46
C ARG A 108 -5.22 -11.53 11.29
N LEU A 109 -5.54 -11.02 10.10
CA LEU A 109 -5.48 -11.77 8.85
C LEU A 109 -4.63 -11.02 7.82
N PRO A 110 -3.31 -11.21 7.81
CA PRO A 110 -2.45 -10.74 6.73
C PRO A 110 -2.62 -11.60 5.48
N ILE A 111 -2.84 -10.94 4.34
CA ILE A 111 -2.91 -11.57 3.02
C ILE A 111 -1.85 -10.94 2.12
N THR A 112 -1.00 -11.76 1.51
CA THR A 112 -0.01 -11.32 0.52
C THR A 112 -0.43 -11.73 -0.90
N GLU A 113 0.21 -11.12 -1.90
CA GLU A 113 0.22 -11.62 -3.30
C GLU A 113 -1.14 -11.68 -4.04
N SER A 114 -2.19 -11.02 -3.54
CA SER A 114 -3.51 -11.00 -4.19
C SER A 114 -3.69 -9.90 -5.25
N GLY A 115 -2.69 -9.05 -5.43
CA GLY A 115 -2.67 -8.00 -6.45
C GLY A 115 -3.88 -7.04 -6.34
N CYS A 116 -4.39 -6.63 -7.50
CA CYS A 116 -5.52 -5.69 -7.58
C CYS A 116 -6.82 -6.24 -6.96
N ALA A 117 -6.98 -7.56 -6.84
CA ALA A 117 -8.14 -8.18 -6.21
C ALA A 117 -8.12 -8.11 -4.67
N GLY A 118 -7.01 -7.66 -4.08
CA GLY A 118 -6.82 -7.63 -2.63
C GLY A 118 -7.90 -6.87 -1.86
N GLY A 119 -8.44 -5.79 -2.42
CA GLY A 119 -9.49 -5.00 -1.78
C GLY A 119 -10.80 -5.78 -1.59
N VAL A 120 -11.31 -6.42 -2.65
CA VAL A 120 -12.54 -7.23 -2.55
C VAL A 120 -12.31 -8.51 -1.74
N LEU A 121 -11.11 -9.10 -1.83
CA LEU A 121 -10.74 -10.24 -1.02
C LEU A 121 -10.75 -9.91 0.48
N ALA A 122 -10.20 -8.75 0.88
CA ALA A 122 -10.22 -8.31 2.27
C ALA A 122 -11.66 -8.17 2.80
N LEU A 123 -12.54 -7.54 2.01
CA LEU A 123 -13.95 -7.37 2.36
C LEU A 123 -14.67 -8.71 2.47
N ALA A 124 -14.42 -9.65 1.56
CA ALA A 124 -15.01 -10.98 1.63
C ALA A 124 -14.58 -11.72 2.90
N ARG A 125 -13.29 -11.69 3.25
CA ARG A 125 -12.77 -12.31 4.48
C ARG A 125 -13.28 -11.64 5.75
N ALA A 126 -13.46 -10.32 5.74
CA ALA A 126 -14.12 -9.62 6.84
C ALA A 126 -15.60 -10.03 6.95
N GLY A 127 -16.29 -10.21 5.81
CA GLY A 127 -17.67 -10.66 5.78
C GLY A 127 -17.87 -12.08 6.32
N ASP A 128 -16.94 -13.00 6.05
CA ASP A 128 -16.96 -14.37 6.60
C ASP A 128 -16.79 -14.40 8.14
N TYR A 129 -16.36 -13.30 8.75
CA TYR A 129 -16.09 -13.17 10.19
C TYR A 129 -17.26 -12.56 10.98
N LEU A 130 -18.30 -12.05 10.29
CA LEU A 130 -19.51 -11.46 10.87
C LEU A 130 -20.63 -12.50 11.00
#